data_AF-A0A7K2QD36-F1
#
_entry.id   AF-A0A7K2QD36-F1
#
_cell.length_a   1.000
_cell.length_b   1.000
_cell.length_c   1.000
_cell.angle_alpha   90.00
_cell.angle_beta   90.00
_cell.angle_gamma   90.00
#
_symmetry.space_group_name_H-M   'P 1'
#
loop_
_entity.id
_entity.type
_entity.pdbx_description
1 polymer ?
#
loop_
_entity_poly.entity_id
_entity_poly.type
_entity_poly.pdbx_seq_one_letter_code
_entity_poly.pdbx_strand_id
1 'polypeptide(L)'
;AGHPPVISCYGLTESTITATSYEPVPAELAAFTGEELIPLGEPLAGVRAYVLDEELREAPPGAAGELYLAGSCLARGYHGRPGLTSERFVADPFADAPGGRMYRTGDRVTRAPGGPLVFLGRADD
;
A
#
# COMPACT_ATOMS: atom_id res chain seq x y z
N ALA A 1 -31.48 1.26 14.51
CA ALA A 1 -30.19 0.87 15.14
C ALA A 1 -29.12 1.07 14.09
N GLY A 2 -28.05 1.82 14.40
CA GLY A 2 -26.99 2.06 13.42
C GLY A 2 -26.28 0.76 13.08
N HIS A 3 -25.99 0.55 11.80
CA HIS A 3 -25.12 -0.55 11.38
C HIS A 3 -23.73 -0.39 12.02
N PRO A 4 -23.02 -1.49 12.31
CA PRO A 4 -21.64 -1.40 12.79
C PRO A 4 -20.76 -0.68 11.76
N PRO A 5 -19.69 0.02 12.20
CA PRO A 5 -18.77 0.67 11.28
C PRO A 5 -18.12 -0.36 10.36
N VAL A 6 -17.89 0.04 9.11
CA VAL A 6 -17.23 -0.76 8.08
C VAL A 6 -15.83 -0.19 7.88
N ILE A 7 -14.83 -1.05 7.84
CA ILE A 7 -13.45 -0.68 7.57
C ILE A 7 -12.96 -1.54 6.40
N SER A 8 -12.46 -0.87 5.37
CA SER A 8 -11.70 -1.51 4.29
C SER A 8 -10.25 -1.61 4.72
N CYS A 9 -9.65 -2.79 4.54
CA CYS A 9 -8.27 -3.07 4.89
C CYS A 9 -7.54 -3.58 3.66
N TYR A 10 -6.32 -3.10 3.45
CA TYR A 10 -5.45 -3.59 2.39
C TYR A 10 -4.10 -4.01 2.97
N GLY A 11 -3.55 -5.10 2.41
CA GLY A 11 -2.22 -5.59 2.70
C GLY A 11 -2.00 -6.96 2.08
N LEU A 12 -0.76 -7.42 2.16
CA LEU A 12 -0.31 -8.69 1.60
C LEU A 12 0.17 -9.62 2.72
N THR A 13 0.39 -10.89 2.38
CA THR A 13 0.99 -11.85 3.30
C THR A 13 2.39 -11.38 3.75
N GLU A 14 3.12 -10.74 2.84
CA GLU A 14 4.44 -10.16 3.04
C GLU A 14 4.44 -8.88 3.90
N SER A 15 3.26 -8.28 4.10
CA SER A 15 3.06 -7.10 4.96
C SER A 15 2.18 -7.40 6.17
N THR A 16 2.17 -8.65 6.65
CA THR A 16 1.43 -9.06 7.87
C THR A 16 -0.06 -8.72 7.81
N ILE A 17 -0.73 -9.16 6.74
CA ILE A 17 -2.19 -9.06 6.51
C ILE A 17 -2.65 -7.64 6.17
N THR A 18 -2.48 -6.67 7.06
CA THR A 18 -2.99 -5.31 6.87
C THR A 18 -1.86 -4.28 6.99
N ALA A 19 -1.73 -3.45 5.96
CA ALA A 19 -0.77 -2.35 5.89
C ALA A 19 -1.46 -0.99 5.87
N THR A 20 -2.64 -0.91 5.25
CA THR A 20 -3.43 0.32 5.17
C THR A 20 -4.90 0.04 5.52
N SER A 21 -5.60 1.08 5.97
CA SER A 21 -7.02 1.00 6.25
C SER A 21 -7.76 2.26 5.83
N TYR A 22 -9.01 2.10 5.45
CA TYR A 22 -9.93 3.17 5.10
C TYR A 22 -11.27 2.94 5.78
N GLU A 23 -11.76 3.94 6.50
CA GLU A 23 -13.09 3.96 7.08
C GLU A 23 -13.98 4.87 6.23
N PRO A 24 -14.82 4.33 5.32
CA PRO A 24 -15.73 5.13 4.51
C PRO A 24 -16.78 5.83 5.38
N VAL A 25 -17.07 7.10 5.08
CA VAL A 25 -18.18 7.79 5.74
C VAL A 25 -19.52 7.26 5.22
N PRO A 26 -20.61 7.32 6.01
CA PRO A 26 -21.91 6.76 5.59
C PRO A 26 -22.44 7.28 4.25
N ALA A 27 -22.12 8.53 3.89
CA ALA A 27 -22.50 9.12 2.60
C ALA A 27 -21.77 8.47 1.42
N GLU A 28 -20.48 8.13 1.58
CA GLU A 28 -19.69 7.44 0.55
C GLU A 28 -20.22 6.01 0.37
N LEU A 29 -20.51 5.32 1.47
CA LEU A 29 -21.06 3.96 1.43
C LEU A 29 -22.45 3.92 0.78
N ALA A 30 -23.30 4.91 1.05
CA ALA A 30 -24.62 5.02 0.44
C ALA A 30 -24.58 5.37 -1.05
N ALA A 31 -23.50 6.03 -1.51
CA ALA A 31 -23.31 6.42 -2.90
C ALA A 31 -22.55 5.35 -3.73
N PHE A 32 -21.89 4.39 -3.08
CA PHE A 32 -21.11 3.35 -3.74
C PHE A 32 -22.00 2.46 -4.61
N THR A 33 -21.72 2.43 -5.92
CA THR A 33 -22.50 1.68 -6.90
C THR A 33 -21.91 0.29 -7.16
N GLY A 34 -20.69 0.03 -6.68
CA GLY A 34 -19.97 -1.21 -6.90
C GLY A 34 -19.01 -1.16 -8.09
N GLU A 35 -19.04 -0.08 -8.87
CA GLU A 35 -18.15 0.14 -10.01
C GLU A 35 -16.97 1.06 -9.67
N GLU A 36 -17.02 1.79 -8.55
CA GLU A 36 -15.93 2.63 -8.09
C GLU A 36 -14.83 1.81 -7.39
N LEU A 37 -13.59 2.31 -7.48
CA LEU A 37 -12.48 1.76 -6.71
C LEU A 37 -12.59 2.21 -5.26
N ILE A 38 -12.66 1.25 -4.33
CA ILE A 38 -12.56 1.53 -2.90
C ILE A 38 -11.11 1.98 -2.62
N PRO A 39 -10.90 3.14 -1.97
CA PRO A 39 -9.56 3.55 -1.59
C PRO A 39 -8.90 2.52 -0.67
N LEU A 40 -7.60 2.29 -0.89
CA LEU A 40 -6.78 1.47 0.00
C LEU A 40 -6.54 2.17 1.34
N GLY A 41 -6.80 3.48 1.40
CA GLY A 41 -6.73 4.29 2.61
C GLY A 41 -5.33 4.77 2.94
N GLU A 42 -5.07 4.89 4.23
CA GLU A 42 -3.83 5.41 4.80
C GLU A 42 -3.05 4.31 5.54
N PRO A 43 -1.71 4.43 5.64
CA PRO A 43 -0.89 3.47 6.38
C PRO A 43 -1.27 3.34 7.85
N LEU A 44 -1.23 2.12 8.36
CA LEU A 44 -1.33 1.85 9.80
C LEU A 44 -0.12 2.43 10.56
N ALA A 45 -0.26 2.58 11.88
CA ALA A 45 0.84 3.05 12.73
C ALA A 45 2.11 2.17 12.56
N GLY A 46 3.24 2.82 12.29
CA GLY A 46 4.53 2.16 12.05
C GLY A 46 4.70 1.57 10.65
N VAL A 47 3.70 1.73 9.77
CA VAL A 47 3.76 1.39 8.35
C VAL A 47 3.99 2.65 7.54
N ARG A 48 4.80 2.54 6.49
CA ARG A 48 4.94 3.55 5.45
C ARG A 48 4.53 2.96 4.12
N ALA A 49 3.88 3.77 3.29
CA ALA A 49 3.47 3.39 1.94
C ALA A 49 4.00 4.45 0.97
N TYR A 50 4.83 4.03 0.02
CA TYR A 50 5.38 4.89 -1.01
C TYR A 50 4.74 4.55 -2.36
N VAL A 51 4.49 5.57 -3.18
CA VAL A 51 4.10 5.39 -4.58
C VAL A 51 5.29 5.83 -5.39
N LEU A 52 5.98 4.89 -6.04
CA LEU A 52 7.27 5.13 -6.67
C LEU A 52 7.19 4.99 -8.20
N ASP A 53 7.97 5.79 -8.91
CA ASP A 53 8.23 5.62 -10.34
C ASP A 53 9.27 4.51 -10.62
N GLU A 54 9.56 4.26 -11.89
CA GLU A 54 10.50 3.22 -12.34
C GLU A 54 11.94 3.45 -11.86
N GLU A 55 12.29 4.68 -11.48
CA GLU A 55 13.60 5.04 -10.93
C GLU A 55 13.59 5.17 -9.39
N LEU A 56 12.54 4.66 -8.74
CA LEU A 56 12.37 4.67 -7.28
C LEU A 56 12.28 6.09 -6.67
N ARG A 57 11.75 7.07 -7.41
CA ARG A 57 11.41 8.39 -6.86
C ARG A 57 9.92 8.44 -6.51
N GLU A 58 9.57 9.21 -5.48
CA GLU A 58 8.17 9.40 -5.13
C GLU A 58 7.39 10.06 -6.27
N ALA A 59 6.31 9.41 -6.68
CA ALA A 59 5.41 9.91 -7.71
C ALA A 59 4.68 11.16 -7.20
N PRO A 60 4.53 12.21 -8.04
CA PRO A 60 3.71 13.37 -7.69
C PRO A 60 2.25 12.98 -7.39
N PRO A 61 1.52 13.74 -6.57
CA PRO A 61 0.09 13.50 -6.35
C PRO A 61 -0.70 13.40 -7.66
N GLY A 62 -1.58 12.39 -7.76
CA GLY A 62 -2.35 12.08 -8.96
C GLY A 62 -1.62 11.24 -10.02
N ALA A 63 -0.28 11.19 -10.00
CA ALA A 63 0.46 10.32 -10.90
C ALA A 63 0.41 8.85 -10.44
N ALA A 64 0.33 7.93 -11.41
CA ALA A 64 0.39 6.51 -11.14
C ALA A 64 1.86 6.08 -10.88
N GLY A 65 2.04 5.20 -9.91
CA GLY A 65 3.32 4.54 -9.63
C GLY A 65 3.09 3.16 -9.00
N GLU A 66 4.17 2.46 -8.69
CA GLU A 66 4.11 1.18 -8.00
C GLU A 66 4.11 1.39 -6.48
N LEU A 67 3.29 0.61 -5.77
CA LEU A 67 3.20 0.66 -4.32
C LEU A 67 4.36 -0.12 -3.66
N TYR A 68 5.03 0.55 -2.73
CA TYR A 68 6.02 -0.04 -1.85
C TYR A 68 5.60 0.13 -0.40
N LEU A 69 5.71 -0.93 0.39
CA LEU A 69 5.39 -0.91 1.83
C LEU A 69 6.66 -1.02 2.66
N ALA A 70 6.74 -0.30 3.77
CA ALA A 70 7.88 -0.36 4.69
C ALA A 70 7.44 -0.30 6.16
N GLY A 71 8.39 -0.56 7.05
CA GLY A 71 8.17 -0.48 8.50
C GLY A 71 7.79 -1.80 9.15
N SER A 72 6.99 -1.73 10.21
CA SER A 72 6.72 -2.86 11.11
C SER A 72 5.89 -4.00 10.48
N CYS A 73 5.23 -3.73 9.36
CA CYS A 73 4.40 -4.71 8.67
C CYS A 73 5.22 -5.79 7.93
N LEU A 74 6.50 -5.54 7.65
CA LEU A 74 7.27 -6.39 6.75
C LEU A 74 7.57 -7.78 7.33
N ALA A 75 7.31 -8.80 6.53
CA ALA A 75 7.82 -10.14 6.77
C ALA A 75 9.37 -10.17 6.76
N ARG A 76 9.92 -11.25 7.30
CA ARG A 76 11.38 -11.48 7.24
C ARG A 76 11.86 -11.68 5.79
N GLY A 77 11.02 -12.30 4.96
CA GLY A 77 11.30 -12.69 3.59
C GLY A 77 10.68 -14.05 3.27
N TYR A 78 11.02 -14.59 2.10
CA TYR A 78 10.56 -15.92 1.69
C TYR A 78 11.50 -17.01 2.22
N HIS A 79 10.94 -18.00 2.92
CA HIS A 79 11.72 -19.06 3.55
C HIS A 79 12.51 -19.87 2.51
N GLY A 80 13.83 -20.00 2.71
CA GLY A 80 14.71 -20.75 1.81
C GLY A 80 14.88 -20.14 0.41
N ARG A 81 14.42 -18.90 0.19
CA ARG A 81 14.42 -18.23 -1.13
C ARG A 81 15.09 -16.85 -1.05
N PRO A 82 16.40 -16.77 -0.79
CA PRO A 82 17.09 -15.49 -0.61
C PRO A 82 17.08 -14.61 -1.86
N GLY A 83 17.20 -15.18 -3.06
CA GLY A 83 17.15 -14.42 -4.32
C GLY A 83 15.81 -13.71 -4.53
N LEU A 84 14.70 -14.44 -4.38
CA LEU A 84 13.36 -13.85 -4.46
C LEU A 84 13.11 -12.84 -3.32
N THR A 85 13.66 -13.11 -2.13
CA THR A 85 13.58 -12.16 -1.01
C THR A 85 14.28 -10.86 -1.35
N SER A 86 15.50 -10.88 -1.89
CA SER A 86 16.22 -9.66 -2.26
C SER A 86 15.59 -8.92 -3.43
N GLU A 87 14.86 -9.61 -4.31
CA GLU A 87 14.16 -9.01 -5.44
C GLU A 87 12.93 -8.19 -4.99
N ARG A 88 12.18 -8.71 -4.00
CA ARG A 88 10.94 -8.07 -3.52
C ARG A 88 11.13 -7.21 -2.28
N PHE A 89 12.03 -7.59 -1.36
CA PHE A 89 12.35 -6.85 -0.13
C PHE A 89 13.66 -6.06 -0.34
N VAL A 90 13.54 -4.91 -0.98
CA VAL A 90 14.65 -4.04 -1.39
C VAL A 90 15.02 -3.04 -0.30
N ALA A 91 16.13 -2.33 -0.48
CA ALA A 91 16.53 -1.25 0.42
C ALA A 91 15.52 -0.10 0.38
N ASP A 92 15.20 0.48 1.53
CA ASP A 92 14.35 1.69 1.65
C ASP A 92 15.26 2.94 1.67
N PRO A 93 15.38 3.70 0.56
CA PRO A 93 16.22 4.89 0.52
C PRO A 93 15.63 6.06 1.33
N PHE A 94 14.38 5.96 1.78
CA PHE A 94 13.66 6.97 2.56
C PHE A 94 13.67 6.66 4.07
N ALA A 95 14.27 5.55 4.48
CA ALA A 95 14.29 5.15 5.87
C ALA A 95 15.09 6.14 6.76
N ASP A 96 14.51 6.49 7.91
CA ASP A 96 15.15 7.35 8.91
C ASP A 96 16.44 6.73 9.51
N ALA A 97 16.60 5.41 9.41
CA ALA A 97 17.72 4.66 9.95
C ALA A 97 18.38 3.75 8.89
N PRO A 98 19.71 3.55 8.96
CA PRO A 98 20.41 2.64 8.05
C PRO A 98 19.85 1.21 8.08
N GLY A 99 19.79 0.58 6.92
CA GLY A 99 19.33 -0.81 6.78
C GLY A 99 17.81 -1.00 6.71
N GLY A 100 17.05 0.09 6.55
CA GLY A 100 15.63 0.02 6.24
C GLY A 100 15.36 -0.79 4.97
N ARG A 101 14.23 -1.51 4.95
CA ARG A 101 13.74 -2.28 3.79
C ARG A 101 12.34 -1.83 3.43
N MET A 102 12.01 -1.99 2.16
CA MET A 102 10.66 -1.87 1.63
C MET A 102 10.31 -3.08 0.76
N TYR A 103 9.03 -3.46 0.77
CA TYR A 103 8.49 -4.55 -0.03
C TYR A 103 7.79 -3.99 -1.27
N ARG A 104 8.25 -4.43 -2.44
CA ARG A 104 7.68 -4.14 -3.77
C ARG A 104 6.41 -4.97 -3.97
N THR A 105 5.23 -4.35 -3.91
CA THR A 105 3.97 -5.11 -3.92
C THR A 105 3.58 -5.60 -5.31
N GLY A 106 4.05 -4.94 -6.37
CA GLY A 106 3.58 -5.14 -7.74
C GLY A 106 2.23 -4.49 -8.02
N ASP A 107 1.67 -3.70 -7.10
CA ASP A 107 0.41 -2.99 -7.33
C ASP A 107 0.67 -1.62 -7.92
N ARG A 108 -0.04 -1.27 -8.98
CA ARG A 108 -0.07 0.09 -9.51
C ARG A 108 -1.13 0.88 -8.76
N VAL A 109 -0.75 2.03 -8.25
CA VAL A 109 -1.64 2.91 -7.47
C VAL A 109 -1.43 4.37 -7.85
N THR A 110 -2.36 5.24 -7.45
CA THR A 110 -2.19 6.69 -7.44
C THR A 110 -2.60 7.26 -6.09
N ARG A 111 -2.02 8.40 -5.70
CA ARG A 111 -2.50 9.19 -4.56
C ARG A 111 -3.54 10.19 -5.04
N ALA A 112 -4.79 10.02 -4.61
CA ALA A 112 -5.84 10.97 -4.92
C ALA A 112 -5.57 12.35 -4.28
N PRO A 113 -6.05 13.45 -4.87
CA PRO A 113 -6.08 14.74 -4.20
C PRO A 113 -6.86 14.62 -2.88
N GLY A 114 -6.17 14.76 -1.75
CA GLY A 114 -6.75 14.52 -0.42
C GLY A 114 -6.18 13.33 0.35
N GLY A 115 -5.27 12.55 -0.24
CA GLY A 115 -4.41 11.61 0.51
C GLY A 115 -4.50 10.13 0.13
N PRO A 116 -5.70 9.55 -0.07
CA PRO A 116 -5.80 8.10 -0.03
C PRO A 116 -5.23 7.45 -1.29
N LEU A 117 -4.70 6.25 -1.10
CA LEU A 117 -4.21 5.40 -2.18
C LEU A 117 -5.39 4.78 -2.94
N VAL A 118 -5.32 4.78 -4.27
CA VAL A 118 -6.32 4.16 -5.15
C VAL A 118 -5.62 3.11 -6.00
N PHE A 119 -6.15 1.89 -5.99
CA PHE A 119 -5.64 0.76 -6.78
C PHE A 119 -5.99 0.90 -8.27
N LEU A 120 -5.02 0.72 -9.16
CA LEU A 120 -5.19 0.86 -10.61
C LEU A 120 -4.99 -0.46 -11.37
N GLY A 121 -4.50 -1.50 -10.68
CA GLY A 121 -4.18 -2.80 -11.29
C GLY A 121 -2.82 -3.31 -10.83
N ARG A 122 -2.34 -4.35 -11.50
CA ARG A 122 -1.03 -4.95 -11.27
C ARG A 122 0.01 -4.40 -12.23
N ALA A 123 1.25 -4.33 -11.78
CA ALA A 123 2.41 -3.99 -12.59
C ALA A 123 3.00 -5.22 -13.31
N ASP A 124 2.66 -6.42 -12.85
CA ASP A 124 3.16 -7.71 -13.34
C ASP A 124 2.12 -8.51 -14.16
N ASP A 125 0.97 -7.93 -14.45
CA ASP A 125 -0.06 -8.48 -15.36
C ASP A 125 0.18 -8.10 -16.83
#